data_AF-A0A7C4VJN7-F1
#
_entry.id   AF-A0A7C4VJN7-F1
#
_cell.length_a   1.000
_cell.length_b   1.000
_cell.length_c   1.000
_cell.angle_alpha   90.00
_cell.angle_beta   90.00
_cell.angle_gamma   90.00
#
_symmetry.space_group_name_H-M   'P 1'
#
loop_
_entity.id
_entity.type
_entity.pdbx_description
1 polymer ?
#
loop_
_entity_poly.entity_id
_entity_poly.type
_entity_poly.pdbx_seq_one_letter_code
_entity_poly.pdbx_strand_id
1 'polypeptide(L)'
;MHGRIPDALAPFAAAMGAGAVALIAPPFALLIVACLGAHALMRRESARIDLVSLAGPAFAALIVGAFVGLAGAIGVLFVWRLIADTRWSTTEAQRLATAAGRPAEASWKALAHAWATPLYGLALVAYTAPHMIAGLPLDLPHVPFWVPVLAGAFAAGAFFDWGLRRAADWRLGELAVAPALHLLLHHAVFLLAFGLTLDVSAGIVTLLAWRLASGVRFQVSGARGVARQFADT
;
A
#
# COMPACT_ATOMS: atom_id res chain seq x y z
N MET A 1 14.65 13.53 19.32
CA MET A 1 13.39 13.16 18.64
C MET A 1 13.17 13.96 17.35
N HIS A 2 14.05 13.84 16.35
CA HIS A 2 13.88 14.49 15.03
C HIS A 2 14.02 13.44 13.92
N GLY A 3 13.16 12.42 13.95
CA GLY A 3 12.89 11.61 12.77
C GLY A 3 12.19 12.52 11.77
N ARG A 4 12.83 12.83 10.64
CA ARG A 4 12.34 13.83 9.69
C ARG A 4 11.02 13.35 9.08
N ILE A 5 9.91 13.96 9.53
CA ILE A 5 8.59 13.96 8.86
C ILE A 5 8.72 14.06 7.30
N PRO A 6 9.67 14.84 6.73
CA PRO A 6 9.94 14.84 5.29
C PRO A 6 10.13 13.48 4.61
N ASP A 7 10.65 12.47 5.33
CA ASP A 7 11.08 11.22 4.71
C ASP A 7 9.92 10.31 4.31
N ALA A 8 8.79 10.39 5.00
CA ALA A 8 7.57 9.62 4.69
C ALA A 8 6.65 10.35 3.67
N LEU A 9 6.70 11.69 3.62
CA LEU A 9 5.86 12.49 2.72
C LEU A 9 6.34 12.44 1.27
N ALA A 10 7.65 12.32 1.03
CA ALA A 10 8.18 12.29 -0.33
C ALA A 10 7.72 11.06 -1.15
N PRO A 11 7.74 9.82 -0.61
CA PRO A 11 7.15 8.66 -1.29
C PRO A 11 5.65 8.82 -1.57
N PHE A 12 4.91 9.42 -0.63
CA PHE A 12 3.50 9.71 -0.82
C PHE A 12 3.25 10.72 -1.95
N ALA A 13 4.00 11.83 -1.98
CA ALA A 13 3.90 12.82 -3.05
C ALA A 13 4.26 12.23 -4.42
N ALA A 14 5.30 11.39 -4.50
CA ALA A 14 5.65 10.67 -5.72
C ALA A 14 4.52 9.73 -6.18
N ALA A 15 3.88 9.05 -5.24
CA ALA A 15 2.73 8.18 -5.52
C ALA A 15 1.53 8.96 -6.05
N MET A 16 1.17 10.06 -5.39
CA MET A 16 0.06 10.94 -5.83
C MET A 16 0.34 11.54 -7.21
N GLY A 17 1.58 11.97 -7.47
CA GLY A 17 2.00 12.47 -8.77
C GLY A 17 1.89 11.39 -9.86
N ALA A 18 2.37 10.18 -9.61
CA ALA A 18 2.25 9.07 -10.56
C ALA A 18 0.78 8.69 -10.83
N GLY A 19 -0.06 8.67 -9.80
CA GLY A 19 -1.50 8.44 -9.92
C GLY A 19 -2.21 9.52 -10.74
N ALA A 20 -1.93 10.80 -10.46
CA ALA A 20 -2.47 11.91 -11.25
C ALA A 20 -2.04 11.85 -12.72
N VAL A 21 -0.77 11.51 -12.98
CA VAL A 21 -0.28 11.29 -14.36
C VAL A 21 -0.98 10.10 -15.00
N ALA A 22 -1.28 9.03 -14.25
CA ALA A 22 -2.01 7.88 -14.79
C ALA A 22 -3.43 8.23 -15.26
N LEU A 23 -4.10 9.18 -14.60
CA LEU A 23 -5.43 9.65 -15.01
C LEU A 23 -5.40 10.43 -16.33
N ILE A 24 -4.32 11.17 -16.60
CA ILE A 24 -4.24 12.10 -17.74
C ILE A 24 -3.49 11.46 -18.90
N ALA A 25 -2.41 10.73 -18.62
CA ALA A 25 -1.51 10.17 -19.60
C ALA A 25 -0.87 8.85 -19.11
N PRO A 26 -1.61 7.73 -19.18
CA PRO A 26 -1.17 6.42 -18.69
C PRO A 26 0.23 5.96 -19.14
N PRO A 27 0.68 6.18 -20.40
CA PRO A 27 2.02 5.78 -20.82
C PRO A 27 3.15 6.47 -20.04
N PHE A 28 2.99 7.76 -19.70
CA PHE A 28 3.98 8.47 -18.89
C PHE A 28 3.98 7.99 -17.44
N ALA A 29 2.83 7.56 -16.93
CA ALA A 29 2.75 6.97 -15.60
C ALA A 29 3.53 5.65 -15.50
N LEU A 30 3.46 4.81 -16.54
CA LEU A 30 4.30 3.60 -16.65
C LEU A 30 5.79 3.94 -16.70
N LEU A 31 6.17 5.00 -17.42
CA LEU A 31 7.56 5.49 -17.42
C LEU A 31 8.00 5.93 -16.02
N ILE A 32 7.15 6.65 -15.27
CA ILE A 32 7.44 7.05 -13.89
C ILE A 32 7.65 5.80 -13.01
N VAL A 33 6.76 4.81 -13.09
CA VAL A 33 6.91 3.54 -12.34
C VAL A 33 8.19 2.81 -12.75
N ALA A 34 8.53 2.76 -14.04
CA ALA A 34 9.76 2.16 -14.54
C ALA A 34 11.01 2.88 -14.00
N CYS A 35 11.02 4.21 -14.01
CA CYS A 35 12.10 5.01 -13.44
C CYS A 35 12.24 4.80 -11.92
N LEU A 36 11.12 4.75 -11.18
CA LEU A 36 11.13 4.42 -9.75
C LEU A 36 11.63 3.00 -9.49
N GLY A 37 11.25 2.05 -10.34
CA GLY A 37 11.72 0.66 -10.30
C GLY A 37 13.22 0.56 -10.55
N ALA A 38 13.72 1.21 -11.61
CA ALA A 38 15.15 1.29 -11.91
C ALA A 38 15.92 1.94 -10.76
N HIS A 39 15.41 3.06 -10.22
CA HIS A 39 16.01 3.72 -9.07
C HIS A 39 16.09 2.80 -7.84
N ALA A 40 15.01 2.06 -7.56
CA ALA A 40 14.97 1.11 -6.46
C ALA A 40 15.93 -0.07 -6.64
N LEU A 41 16.06 -0.58 -7.87
CA LEU A 41 17.01 -1.65 -8.20
C LEU A 41 18.46 -1.17 -8.04
N MET A 42 18.80 0.01 -8.57
CA MET A 42 20.16 0.57 -8.46
C MET A 42 20.58 0.86 -7.01
N ARG A 43 19.61 1.08 -6.10
CA ARG A 43 19.86 1.36 -4.68
C ARG A 43 19.94 0.09 -3.82
N ARG A 44 19.49 -1.06 -4.32
CA ARG A 44 19.48 -2.33 -3.58
C ARG A 44 20.74 -3.13 -3.86
N GLU A 45 21.61 -3.25 -2.84
CA GLU A 45 22.82 -4.10 -2.89
C GLU A 45 22.52 -5.59 -3.12
N SER A 46 21.28 -6.05 -2.87
CA SER A 46 20.85 -7.43 -3.14
C SER A 46 19.37 -7.47 -3.54
N ALA A 47 19.04 -7.01 -4.74
CA ALA A 47 17.71 -7.24 -5.31
C ALA A 47 17.55 -8.74 -5.63
N ARG A 48 16.95 -9.52 -4.73
CA ARG A 48 16.52 -10.89 -5.00
C ARG A 48 15.09 -10.89 -5.51
N ILE A 49 14.87 -11.44 -6.71
CA ILE A 49 13.54 -11.69 -7.23
C ILE A 49 13.05 -12.98 -6.58
N ASP A 50 12.06 -12.87 -5.69
CA ASP A 50 11.40 -14.04 -5.11
C ASP A 50 10.32 -14.55 -6.07
N LEU A 51 10.75 -15.36 -7.04
CA LEU A 51 9.85 -15.98 -8.02
C LEU A 51 8.82 -16.92 -7.38
N VAL A 52 9.13 -17.50 -6.22
CA VAL A 52 8.23 -18.42 -5.51
C VAL A 52 7.00 -17.66 -5.00
N SER A 53 7.19 -16.43 -4.54
CA SER A 53 6.06 -15.57 -4.12
C SER A 53 5.08 -15.23 -5.24
N LEU A 54 5.50 -15.33 -6.51
CA LEU A 54 4.69 -15.08 -7.70
C LEU A 54 3.98 -16.34 -8.21
N ALA A 55 4.45 -17.54 -7.83
CA ALA A 55 3.92 -18.80 -8.35
C ALA A 55 2.45 -19.03 -7.97
N GLY A 56 2.08 -18.79 -6.71
CA GLY A 56 0.69 -18.94 -6.24
C GLY A 56 -0.31 -18.04 -6.97
N PRO A 57 -0.08 -16.71 -7.02
CA PRO A 57 -0.93 -15.77 -7.77
C PRO A 57 -1.00 -16.06 -9.26
N ALA A 58 0.13 -16.42 -9.88
CA ALA A 58 0.16 -16.80 -11.29
C ALA A 58 -0.67 -18.06 -11.55
N PHE A 59 -0.51 -19.09 -10.71
CA PHE A 59 -1.28 -20.33 -10.82
C PHE A 59 -2.78 -20.10 -10.61
N ALA A 60 -3.17 -19.31 -9.62
CA ALA A 60 -4.56 -18.94 -9.38
C ALA A 60 -5.15 -18.16 -10.58
N ALA A 61 -4.39 -17.21 -11.13
CA ALA A 61 -4.81 -16.44 -12.31
C ALA A 61 -4.93 -17.35 -13.55
N LEU A 62 -4.07 -18.34 -13.72
CA LEU A 62 -4.17 -19.33 -14.80
C LEU A 62 -5.40 -20.22 -14.65
N ILE A 63 -5.68 -20.73 -13.46
CA ILE A 63 -6.88 -21.54 -13.20
C ILE A 63 -8.13 -20.71 -13.49
N VAL A 64 -8.28 -19.56 -12.83
CA VAL A 64 -9.47 -18.71 -13.02
C VAL A 64 -9.56 -18.24 -14.47
N GLY A 65 -8.44 -17.91 -15.11
CA GLY A 65 -8.37 -17.57 -16.52
C GLY A 65 -8.86 -18.69 -17.45
N ALA A 66 -8.57 -19.95 -17.13
CA ALA A 66 -9.04 -21.09 -17.91
C ALA A 66 -10.56 -21.33 -17.80
N PHE A 67 -11.18 -20.99 -16.66
CA PHE A 67 -12.62 -21.21 -16.44
C PHE A 67 -13.50 -19.98 -16.71
N VAL A 68 -12.99 -18.77 -16.44
CA VAL A 68 -13.73 -17.50 -16.43
C VAL A 68 -13.19 -16.51 -17.49
N GLY A 69 -12.07 -16.85 -18.14
CA GLY A 69 -11.44 -16.02 -19.16
C GLY A 69 -10.49 -14.96 -18.60
N LEU A 70 -9.92 -14.15 -19.50
CA LEU A 70 -8.90 -13.15 -19.18
C LEU A 70 -9.36 -12.18 -18.08
N ALA A 71 -10.63 -11.78 -18.09
CA ALA A 71 -11.17 -10.83 -17.12
C ALA A 71 -11.06 -11.33 -15.67
N GLY A 72 -11.38 -12.61 -15.45
CA GLY A 72 -11.23 -13.25 -14.14
C GLY A 72 -9.77 -13.41 -13.72
N ALA A 73 -8.86 -13.70 -14.67
CA ALA A 73 -7.42 -13.74 -14.39
C ALA A 73 -6.89 -12.39 -13.92
N ILE A 74 -7.30 -11.29 -14.56
CA ILE A 74 -6.95 -9.92 -14.13
C ILE A 74 -7.54 -9.61 -12.76
N GLY A 75 -8.77 -10.04 -12.48
CA GLY A 75 -9.39 -9.93 -11.16
C GLY A 75 -8.57 -10.59 -10.05
N VAL A 76 -8.06 -11.80 -10.28
CA VAL A 76 -7.17 -12.51 -9.32
C VAL A 76 -5.89 -11.72 -9.07
N LEU A 77 -5.24 -11.23 -10.14
CA LEU A 77 -4.00 -10.46 -10.02
C LEU A 77 -4.23 -9.14 -9.28
N PHE A 78 -5.37 -8.48 -9.50
CA PHE A 78 -5.75 -7.28 -8.76
C PHE A 78 -5.93 -7.55 -7.26
N VAL A 79 -6.69 -8.58 -6.89
CA VAL A 79 -6.89 -8.96 -5.48
C VAL A 79 -5.57 -9.32 -4.82
N TRP A 80 -4.75 -10.13 -5.50
CA TRP A 80 -3.41 -10.46 -5.00
C TRP A 80 -2.57 -9.21 -4.78
N ARG A 81 -2.57 -8.28 -5.73
CA ARG A 81 -1.80 -7.03 -5.65
C ARG A 81 -2.17 -6.23 -4.41
N LEU A 82 -3.48 -6.09 -4.15
CA LEU A 82 -4.01 -5.39 -2.98
C LEU A 82 -3.60 -6.07 -1.67
N ILE A 83 -3.67 -7.40 -1.61
CA ILE A 83 -3.19 -8.18 -0.45
C ILE A 83 -1.69 -8.00 -0.24
N ALA A 84 -0.89 -8.07 -1.32
CA ALA A 84 0.56 -7.96 -1.26
C ALA A 84 1.01 -6.58 -0.78
N ASP A 85 0.39 -5.50 -1.26
CA ASP A 85 0.73 -4.13 -0.85
C ASP A 85 0.24 -3.83 0.58
N THR A 86 -0.91 -4.38 0.98
CA THR A 86 -1.38 -4.27 2.38
C THR A 86 -0.44 -4.99 3.34
N ARG A 87 -0.05 -6.23 3.02
CA ARG A 87 0.92 -7.01 3.83
C ARG A 87 2.25 -6.28 3.95
N TRP A 88 2.79 -5.80 2.83
CA TRP A 88 4.02 -5.02 2.83
C TRP A 88 3.91 -3.81 3.76
N SER A 89 2.82 -3.03 3.65
CA SER A 89 2.61 -1.84 4.47
C SER A 89 2.49 -2.18 5.96
N THR A 90 1.79 -3.25 6.32
CA THR A 90 1.67 -3.68 7.72
C THR A 90 2.99 -4.19 8.28
N THR A 91 3.79 -4.92 7.51
CA THR A 91 5.14 -5.35 7.92
C THR A 91 6.07 -4.15 8.09
N GLU A 92 5.93 -3.13 7.25
CA GLU A 92 6.70 -1.89 7.39
C GLU A 92 6.29 -1.10 8.63
N ALA A 93 4.99 -0.98 8.92
CA ALA A 93 4.49 -0.40 10.16
C ALA A 93 5.01 -1.15 11.39
N GLN A 94 5.01 -2.49 11.34
CA GLN A 94 5.58 -3.34 12.39
C GLN A 94 7.08 -3.05 12.60
N ARG A 95 7.85 -2.96 11.51
CA ARG A 95 9.28 -2.63 11.56
C ARG A 95 9.53 -1.26 12.20
N LEU A 96 8.75 -0.24 11.80
CA LEU A 96 8.83 1.12 12.33
C LEU A 96 8.43 1.18 13.82
N ALA A 97 7.41 0.44 14.23
CA ALA A 97 6.98 0.35 15.63
C ALA A 97 8.05 -0.31 16.51
N THR A 98 8.64 -1.41 16.07
CA THR A 98 9.76 -2.07 16.77
C THR A 98 10.97 -1.16 16.88
N ALA A 99 11.34 -0.45 15.80
CA ALA A 99 12.43 0.52 15.81
C ALA A 99 12.17 1.72 16.73
N ALA A 100 10.91 2.07 16.97
CA ALA A 100 10.50 3.10 17.92
C ALA A 100 10.39 2.60 19.37
N GLY A 101 10.72 1.33 19.64
CA GLY A 101 10.61 0.74 20.98
C GLY A 101 9.18 0.47 21.43
N ARG A 102 8.22 0.35 20.50
CA ARG A 102 6.78 0.17 20.77
C ARG A 102 6.28 -1.17 20.20
N PRO A 103 6.77 -2.32 20.70
CA PRO A 103 6.44 -3.64 20.14
C PRO A 103 4.96 -4.03 20.27
N ALA A 104 4.23 -3.45 21.23
CA ALA A 104 2.78 -3.66 21.35
C ALA A 104 2.02 -3.17 20.11
N GLU A 105 2.50 -2.09 19.48
CA GLU A 105 1.93 -1.52 18.25
C GLU A 105 2.29 -2.33 17.00
N ALA A 106 3.30 -3.20 17.10
CA ALA A 106 3.70 -4.14 16.07
C ALA A 106 2.84 -5.42 16.05
N SER A 107 1.92 -5.58 17.00
CA SER A 107 1.07 -6.76 17.08
C SER A 107 0.03 -6.81 15.96
N TRP A 108 -0.36 -8.03 15.55
CA TRP A 108 -1.44 -8.22 14.57
C TRP A 108 -2.73 -7.49 14.94
N LYS A 109 -3.12 -7.55 16.23
CA LYS A 109 -4.32 -6.87 16.74
C LYS A 109 -4.22 -5.35 16.56
N ALA A 110 -3.04 -4.77 16.80
CA ALA A 110 -2.82 -3.33 16.63
C ALA A 110 -2.82 -2.90 15.16
N LEU A 111 -2.48 -3.79 14.22
CA LEU A 111 -2.40 -3.50 12.78
C LEU A 111 -3.64 -3.95 11.98
N ALA A 112 -4.61 -4.63 12.62
CA ALA A 112 -5.78 -5.17 11.94
C ALA A 112 -6.61 -4.08 11.24
N HIS A 113 -6.68 -2.87 11.81
CA HIS A 113 -7.39 -1.74 11.19
C HIS A 113 -6.84 -1.37 9.80
N ALA A 114 -5.55 -1.60 9.54
CA ALA A 114 -4.93 -1.29 8.26
C ALA A 114 -5.53 -2.09 7.09
N TRP A 115 -6.19 -3.21 7.36
CA TRP A 115 -6.90 -4.01 6.34
C TRP A 115 -8.26 -3.44 5.96
N ALA A 116 -8.84 -2.55 6.77
CA ALA A 116 -10.20 -2.09 6.57
C ALA A 116 -10.34 -1.21 5.31
N THR A 117 -9.40 -0.29 5.04
CA THR A 117 -9.44 0.56 3.84
C THR A 117 -9.18 -0.19 2.53
N PRO A 118 -8.22 -1.14 2.42
CA PRO A 118 -8.12 -2.01 1.26
C PRO A 118 -9.38 -2.84 1.01
N LEU A 119 -10.00 -3.41 2.06
CA LEU A 119 -11.22 -4.20 1.92
C LEU A 119 -12.41 -3.35 1.45
N TYR A 120 -12.54 -2.13 1.97
CA TYR A 120 -13.52 -1.17 1.46
C TYR A 120 -13.28 -0.87 -0.03
N GLY A 121 -12.03 -0.57 -0.42
CA GLY A 121 -11.67 -0.33 -1.82
C GLY A 121 -12.02 -1.52 -2.72
N LEU A 122 -11.70 -2.74 -2.30
CA LEU A 122 -12.05 -3.96 -3.04
C LEU A 122 -13.56 -4.13 -3.18
N ALA A 123 -14.32 -3.95 -2.10
CA ALA A 123 -15.78 -4.02 -2.13
C ALA A 123 -16.38 -2.97 -3.07
N LEU A 124 -15.81 -1.76 -3.10
CA LEU A 124 -16.27 -0.69 -3.97
C LEU A 124 -15.98 -0.99 -5.45
N VAL A 125 -14.79 -1.51 -5.77
CA VAL A 125 -14.45 -1.94 -7.14
C VAL A 125 -15.34 -3.11 -7.59
N ALA A 126 -15.61 -4.08 -6.72
CA ALA A 126 -16.53 -5.18 -7.04
C ALA A 126 -17.98 -4.70 -7.24
N TYR A 127 -18.41 -3.69 -6.49
CA TYR A 127 -19.74 -3.10 -6.64
C TYR A 127 -19.85 -2.25 -7.92
N THR A 128 -18.87 -1.40 -8.22
CA THR A 128 -18.92 -0.58 -9.44
C THR A 128 -18.67 -1.39 -10.71
N ALA A 129 -18.16 -2.62 -10.57
CA ALA A 129 -17.90 -3.57 -11.64
C ALA A 129 -17.26 -2.89 -12.87
N PRO A 130 -16.11 -2.21 -12.71
CA PRO A 130 -15.47 -1.54 -13.82
C PRO A 130 -15.07 -2.60 -14.85
N HIS A 131 -15.57 -2.44 -16.07
CA HIS A 131 -15.37 -3.38 -17.16
C HIS A 131 -13.92 -3.37 -17.69
N MET A 132 -13.10 -2.39 -17.30
CA MET A 132 -11.73 -2.20 -17.77
C MET A 132 -10.77 -1.78 -16.65
N ILE A 133 -9.55 -2.35 -16.64
CA ILE A 133 -8.35 -1.85 -15.94
C ILE A 133 -7.23 -1.76 -16.97
N ALA A 134 -6.62 -0.58 -17.14
CA ALA A 134 -5.50 -0.35 -18.07
C ALA A 134 -5.76 -0.88 -19.50
N GLY A 135 -7.01 -0.82 -19.98
CA GLY A 135 -7.41 -1.34 -21.29
C GLY A 135 -7.65 -2.86 -21.36
N LEU A 136 -7.52 -3.57 -20.24
CA LEU A 136 -7.81 -5.00 -20.12
C LEU A 136 -9.14 -5.21 -19.40
N PRO A 137 -9.91 -6.25 -19.74
CA PRO A 137 -11.15 -6.52 -19.05
C PRO A 137 -10.85 -6.90 -17.59
N LEU A 138 -11.65 -6.38 -16.68
CA LEU A 138 -11.67 -6.80 -15.28
C LEU A 138 -13.02 -7.44 -14.99
N ASP A 139 -13.00 -8.63 -14.42
CA ASP A 139 -14.18 -9.25 -13.85
C ASP A 139 -13.92 -9.57 -12.37
N LEU A 140 -14.75 -8.99 -11.51
CA LEU A 140 -14.81 -9.30 -10.10
C LEU A 140 -16.25 -9.72 -9.78
N PRO A 141 -16.47 -10.70 -8.89
CA PRO A 141 -17.82 -11.07 -8.48
C PRO A 141 -18.58 -9.85 -7.98
N HIS A 142 -19.64 -9.46 -8.70
CA HIS A 142 -20.41 -8.28 -8.35
C HIS A 142 -21.06 -8.46 -6.98
N VAL A 143 -20.87 -7.48 -6.10
CA VAL A 143 -21.44 -7.49 -4.76
C VAL A 143 -22.63 -6.53 -4.69
N PRO A 144 -23.68 -6.84 -3.89
CA PRO A 144 -24.81 -5.94 -3.72
C PRO A 144 -24.40 -4.66 -2.98
N PHE A 145 -25.13 -3.56 -3.23
CA PHE A 145 -24.84 -2.22 -2.71
C PHE A 145 -24.58 -2.13 -1.20
N TRP A 146 -25.21 -2.96 -0.38
CA TRP A 146 -25.01 -2.93 1.06
C TRP A 146 -23.58 -3.36 1.47
N VAL A 147 -22.87 -4.15 0.64
CA VAL A 147 -21.51 -4.62 0.93
C VAL A 147 -20.51 -3.47 1.03
N PRO A 148 -20.33 -2.58 0.02
CA PRO A 148 -19.43 -1.44 0.15
C PRO A 148 -19.87 -0.46 1.23
N VAL A 149 -21.18 -0.32 1.52
CA VAL A 149 -21.68 0.52 2.62
C VAL A 149 -21.20 -0.01 3.97
N LEU A 150 -21.39 -1.30 4.25
CA LEU A 150 -20.93 -1.92 5.49
C LEU A 150 -19.40 -1.92 5.59
N ALA A 151 -18.70 -2.22 4.50
CA ALA A 151 -17.25 -2.18 4.47
C ALA A 151 -16.71 -0.76 4.72
N GLY A 152 -17.37 0.26 4.16
CA GLY A 152 -17.04 1.66 4.37
C GLY A 152 -17.29 2.12 5.81
N ALA A 153 -18.43 1.75 6.39
CA ALA A 153 -18.74 2.02 7.80
C ALA A 153 -17.71 1.36 8.73
N PHE A 154 -17.35 0.10 8.45
CA PHE A 154 -16.32 -0.61 9.19
C PHE A 154 -14.94 0.04 9.05
N ALA A 155 -14.55 0.44 7.84
CA ALA A 155 -13.28 1.11 7.59
C ALA A 155 -13.20 2.48 8.28
N ALA A 156 -14.27 3.27 8.24
CA ALA A 156 -14.37 4.53 8.96
C ALA A 156 -14.24 4.30 10.47
N GLY A 157 -15.01 3.36 11.04
CA GLY A 157 -14.96 3.04 12.47
C GLY A 157 -13.56 2.59 12.92
N ALA A 158 -12.93 1.69 12.17
CA ALA A 158 -11.58 1.21 12.46
C ALA A 158 -10.52 2.34 12.36
N PHE A 159 -10.65 3.21 11.37
CA PHE A 159 -9.77 4.38 11.22
C PHE A 159 -9.95 5.40 12.36
N PHE A 160 -11.19 5.68 12.76
CA PHE A 160 -11.47 6.61 13.86
C PHE A 160 -11.03 6.07 15.22
N ASP A 161 -11.31 4.79 15.53
CA ASP A 161 -10.82 4.16 16.76
C ASP A 161 -9.30 4.20 16.83
N TRP A 162 -8.61 3.83 15.74
CA TRP A 162 -7.15 3.96 15.65
C TRP A 162 -6.69 5.41 15.82
N GLY A 163 -7.31 6.36 15.11
CA GLY A 163 -6.97 7.78 15.15
C GLY A 163 -7.14 8.40 16.54
N LEU A 164 -8.17 8.02 17.28
CA LEU A 164 -8.40 8.44 18.67
C LEU A 164 -7.30 7.94 19.60
N ARG A 165 -6.84 6.69 19.44
CA ARG A 165 -5.71 6.16 20.22
C ARG A 165 -4.43 6.94 19.93
N ARG A 166 -4.14 7.24 18.66
CA ARG A 166 -2.98 8.06 18.27
C ARG A 166 -3.07 9.50 18.78
N ALA A 167 -4.26 10.09 18.79
CA ALA A 167 -4.49 11.41 19.38
C ALA A 167 -4.26 11.40 20.90
N ALA A 168 -4.67 10.34 21.59
CA ALA A 168 -4.38 10.15 23.01
C ALA A 168 -2.86 10.01 23.25
N ASP A 169 -2.17 9.17 22.48
CA ASP A 169 -0.71 9.02 22.57
C ASP A 169 0.02 10.35 22.30
N TRP A 170 -0.47 11.15 21.33
CA TRP A 170 0.08 12.46 21.04
C TRP A 170 -0.07 13.41 22.24
N ARG A 171 -1.26 13.43 22.84
CA ARG A 171 -1.54 14.24 24.03
C ARG A 171 -0.68 13.83 25.22
N LEU A 172 -0.35 12.55 25.34
CA LEU A 172 0.52 12.01 26.38
C LEU A 172 2.02 12.15 26.06
N GLY A 173 2.39 12.64 24.87
CA GLY A 173 3.79 12.72 24.43
C GLY A 173 4.42 11.36 24.10
N GLU A 174 3.59 10.32 23.95
CA GLU A 174 4.01 8.94 23.72
C GLU A 174 3.93 8.50 22.26
N LEU A 175 3.44 9.37 21.37
CA LEU A 175 3.21 9.04 19.98
C LEU A 175 4.51 8.65 19.25
N ALA A 176 4.54 7.40 18.77
CA ALA A 176 5.52 6.97 17.78
C ALA A 176 5.17 7.55 16.40
N VAL A 177 5.70 8.75 16.10
CA VAL A 177 5.35 9.53 14.90
C VAL A 177 5.59 8.77 13.60
N ALA A 178 6.70 8.05 13.47
CA ALA A 178 7.05 7.34 12.23
C ALA A 178 6.04 6.24 11.84
N PRO A 179 5.72 5.25 12.69
CA PRO A 179 4.70 4.25 12.35
C PRO A 179 3.30 4.87 12.23
N ALA A 180 2.95 5.87 13.06
CA ALA A 180 1.65 6.54 12.98
C ALA A 180 1.46 7.27 11.64
N LEU A 181 2.48 8.01 11.19
CA LEU A 181 2.45 8.71 9.90
C LEU A 181 2.41 7.71 8.74
N HIS A 182 3.18 6.62 8.78
CA HIS A 182 3.12 5.57 7.75
C HIS A 182 1.71 4.97 7.62
N LEU A 183 1.07 4.64 8.75
CA LEU A 183 -0.30 4.10 8.75
C LEU A 183 -1.35 5.12 8.31
N LEU A 184 -1.16 6.41 8.63
CA LEU A 184 -2.02 7.47 8.12
C LEU A 184 -1.92 7.55 6.58
N LEU A 185 -0.70 7.54 6.06
CA LEU A 185 -0.44 7.57 4.61
C LEU A 185 -0.95 6.30 3.94
N HIS A 186 -0.85 5.13 4.58
CA HIS A 186 -1.45 3.89 4.12
C HIS A 186 -2.96 4.06 3.89
N HIS A 187 -3.69 4.54 4.89
CA HIS A 187 -5.13 4.77 4.76
C HIS A 187 -5.45 5.79 3.66
N ALA A 188 -4.70 6.90 3.60
CA ALA A 188 -4.88 7.92 2.58
C ALA A 188 -4.66 7.35 1.16
N VAL A 189 -3.57 6.61 0.93
CA VAL A 189 -3.26 6.03 -0.38
C VAL A 189 -4.35 5.05 -0.81
N PHE A 190 -4.79 4.13 0.06
CA PHE A 190 -5.84 3.18 -0.30
C PHE A 190 -7.20 3.85 -0.55
N LEU A 191 -7.55 4.85 0.27
CA LEU A 191 -8.80 5.59 0.09
C LEU A 191 -8.80 6.39 -1.21
N LEU A 192 -7.70 7.07 -1.55
CA LEU A 192 -7.56 7.81 -2.79
C LEU A 192 -7.50 6.90 -4.02
N ALA A 193 -6.77 5.78 -3.91
CA ALA A 193 -6.59 4.82 -5.01
C ALA A 193 -7.88 4.11 -5.40
N PHE A 194 -8.72 3.72 -4.43
CA PHE A 194 -9.88 2.88 -4.70
C PHE A 194 -11.19 3.38 -4.09
N GLY A 195 -11.13 4.13 -2.97
CA GLY A 195 -12.32 4.59 -2.25
C GLY A 195 -13.02 5.80 -2.88
N LEU A 196 -12.32 6.59 -3.70
CA LEU A 196 -12.88 7.76 -4.41
C LEU A 196 -13.31 7.46 -5.86
N THR A 197 -13.27 6.19 -6.28
CA THR A 197 -13.77 5.75 -7.60
C THR A 197 -13.18 6.50 -8.82
N LEU A 198 -11.98 7.07 -8.70
CA LEU A 198 -11.40 7.91 -9.76
C LEU A 198 -11.03 7.09 -11.00
N ASP A 199 -10.20 6.06 -10.83
CA ASP A 199 -9.83 5.06 -11.84
C ASP A 199 -8.99 3.96 -11.15
N VAL A 200 -9.33 2.69 -11.40
CA VAL A 200 -8.64 1.55 -10.76
C VAL A 200 -7.18 1.45 -11.21
N SER A 201 -6.89 1.79 -12.48
CA SER A 201 -5.55 1.72 -13.06
C SER A 201 -4.63 2.76 -12.41
N ALA A 202 -5.10 3.99 -12.26
CA ALA A 202 -4.43 5.06 -11.52
C ALA A 202 -4.21 4.67 -10.06
N GLY A 203 -5.18 4.01 -9.43
CA GLY A 203 -5.04 3.45 -8.08
C GLY A 203 -3.89 2.44 -7.97
N ILE A 204 -3.79 1.49 -8.91
CA ILE A 204 -2.70 0.51 -8.99
C ILE A 204 -1.34 1.19 -9.18
N VAL A 205 -1.26 2.17 -10.11
CA VAL A 205 -0.03 2.95 -10.34
C VAL A 205 0.39 3.70 -9.08
N THR A 206 -0.56 4.28 -8.37
CA THR A 206 -0.32 5.00 -7.10
C THR A 206 0.30 4.06 -6.07
N LEU A 207 -0.25 2.87 -5.86
CA LEU A 207 0.29 1.87 -4.94
C LEU A 207 1.69 1.39 -5.33
N LEU A 208 1.90 1.12 -6.63
CA LEU A 208 3.20 0.74 -7.18
C LEU A 208 4.26 1.80 -6.89
N ALA A 209 3.95 3.05 -7.25
CA ALA A 209 4.85 4.18 -7.04
C ALA A 209 5.13 4.41 -5.55
N TRP A 210 4.12 4.32 -4.69
CA TRP A 210 4.29 4.46 -3.24
C TRP A 210 5.25 3.42 -2.68
N ARG A 211 5.06 2.14 -3.03
CA ARG A 211 5.90 1.03 -2.56
C ARG A 211 7.34 1.17 -3.06
N LEU A 212 7.52 1.50 -4.33
CA LEU A 212 8.86 1.67 -4.93
C LEU A 212 9.60 2.86 -4.32
N ALA A 213 8.94 4.02 -4.19
CA ALA A 213 9.54 5.21 -3.60
C ALA A 213 9.87 5.04 -2.11
N SER A 214 9.02 4.30 -1.38
CA SER A 214 9.26 3.98 0.04
C SER A 214 10.41 2.98 0.23
N GLY A 215 10.46 1.94 -0.61
CA GLY A 215 11.47 0.87 -0.54
C GLY A 215 12.92 1.33 -0.72
N VAL A 216 13.16 2.45 -1.41
CA VAL A 216 14.51 3.04 -1.59
C VAL A 216 15.02 3.72 -0.32
N ARG A 217 14.14 4.37 0.43
CA ARG A 217 14.55 5.26 1.55
C ARG A 217 14.86 4.51 2.83
N PHE A 218 14.18 3.39 3.06
CA PHE A 218 14.40 2.62 4.29
C PHE A 218 15.77 1.92 4.34
N GLN A 219 16.46 1.73 3.22
CA GLN A 219 17.85 1.28 3.20
C GLN A 219 18.84 2.38 3.61
N VAL A 220 18.62 3.62 3.15
CA VAL A 220 19.52 4.76 3.42
C VAL A 220 19.56 5.10 4.92
N SER A 221 18.42 4.99 5.62
CA SER A 221 18.36 5.23 7.07
C SER A 221 18.97 4.08 7.89
N GLY A 222 18.87 2.83 7.42
CA GLY A 222 19.54 1.68 8.05
C GLY A 222 21.06 1.74 7.95
N ALA A 223 21.60 2.04 6.75
CA ALA A 223 23.03 2.15 6.53
C ALA A 223 23.68 3.30 7.32
N ARG A 224 23.00 4.44 7.45
CA ARG A 224 23.48 5.58 8.27
C ARG A 224 23.41 5.32 9.77
N GLY A 225 22.45 4.51 10.24
CA GLY A 225 22.35 4.12 11.64
C GLY A 225 23.54 3.23 12.05
N VAL A 226 23.87 2.25 11.22
CA VAL A 226 25.03 1.36 11.43
C VAL A 226 26.35 2.13 11.38
N ALA A 227 26.51 3.03 10.40
CA ALA A 227 27.74 3.84 10.29
C ALA A 227 27.96 4.80 11.48
N ARG A 228 26.89 5.29 12.13
CA ARG A 228 27.03 6.08 13.37
C ARG A 228 27.37 5.21 14.57
N GLN A 229 26.77 4.02 14.67
CA GLN A 229 27.06 3.09 15.77
C GLN A 229 28.52 2.62 15.79
N PHE A 230 29.18 2.57 14.64
CA PHE A 230 30.62 2.28 14.54
C PHE A 230 31.53 3.52 14.68
N ALA A 231 30.99 4.73 14.58
CA ALA A 231 31.74 5.96 14.80
C ALA A 231 31.78 6.38 16.27
N ASP A 232 30.83 5.87 17.07
CA ASP A 232 30.70 6.13 18.51
C ASP A 232 31.33 5.03 19.39
N THR A 233 32.05 4.06 18.79
CA THR A 233 32.86 3.01 19.44
C THR A 233 34.34 3.23 19.18
#